data_AF-A0A832TS55-F1
#
_entry.id   AF-A0A832TS55-F1
#
_cell.length_a   1.000
_cell.length_b   1.000
_cell.length_c   1.000
_cell.angle_alpha   90.00
_cell.angle_beta   90.00
_cell.angle_gamma   90.00
#
_symmetry.space_group_name_H-M   'P 1'
#
loop_
_entity.id
_entity.type
_entity.pdbx_description
1 polymer ?
#
loop_
_entity_poly.entity_id
_entity_poly.type
_entity_poly.pdbx_seq_one_letter_code
_entity_poly.pdbx_strand_id
1 'polypeptide(L)' 'HGTHEWLPGSTYGMNRTSDWSPLLLQDLPNIYPYIVANVGEGITAEYRGNALIIDHLTPTLERSGLYGGL' A
#
# COMPACT_ATOMS: atom_id res chain seq x y z
N HIS A 1 -0.81 3.35 4.07
CA HIS A 1 -0.84 1.92 3.75
C HIS A 1 -1.43 1.14 4.92
N GLY A 2 -1.64 -0.17 4.76
CA GLY A 2 -2.28 -1.02 5.76
C GLY A 2 -1.30 -2.05 6.30
N THR A 3 -1.83 -3.05 7.00
CA THR A 3 -1.06 -4.19 7.51
C THR A 3 -1.43 -5.51 6.83
N HIS A 4 -2.50 -5.53 6.04
CA HIS A 4 -3.03 -6.72 5.37
C HIS A 4 -2.04 -7.32 4.39
N GLU A 5 -1.42 -6.50 3.55
CA GLU A 5 -0.41 -6.87 2.56
C GLU A 5 0.92 -7.35 3.19
N TRP A 6 1.09 -7.16 4.50
CA TRP A 6 2.30 -7.49 5.26
C TRP A 6 2.13 -8.73 6.16
N LEU A 7 0.97 -9.40 6.12
CA LEU A 7 0.77 -10.65 6.86
C LEU A 7 1.74 -11.74 6.38
N PRO A 8 2.10 -12.73 7.22
CA PRO A 8 3.04 -13.77 6.81
C PRO A 8 2.60 -14.50 5.53
N GLY A 9 3.55 -14.90 4.69
CA GLY A 9 3.27 -15.64 3.46
C GLY A 9 4.22 -15.31 2.32
N SER A 10 3.99 -15.93 1.17
CA SER A 10 4.81 -15.81 -0.03
C SER A 10 4.98 -14.36 -0.51
N THR A 11 6.15 -14.01 -1.05
CA THR A 11 6.43 -12.64 -1.53
C THR A 11 5.58 -12.24 -2.74
N TYR A 12 5.22 -13.19 -3.59
CA TYR A 12 4.32 -13.03 -4.74
C TYR A 12 3.60 -14.35 -5.04
N GLY A 13 2.51 -14.31 -5.81
CA GLY A 13 1.77 -15.51 -6.22
C GLY A 13 1.14 -16.28 -5.06
N MET A 14 0.59 -15.56 -4.08
CA MET A 14 0.11 -16.13 -2.83
C MET A 14 -0.96 -17.21 -3.02
N ASN A 15 -0.88 -18.25 -2.18
CA ASN A 15 -1.85 -19.33 -2.14
C ASN A 15 -3.08 -18.90 -1.34
N ARG A 16 -4.26 -19.01 -1.95
CA ARG A 16 -5.54 -18.57 -1.37
C ARG A 16 -5.98 -19.30 -0.10
N THR A 17 -5.45 -20.50 0.17
CA THR A 17 -5.86 -21.33 1.31
C THR A 17 -4.77 -21.50 2.36
N SER A 18 -3.53 -21.08 2.11
CA SER A 18 -2.43 -21.22 3.05
C SER A 18 -1.69 -19.93 3.40
N ASP A 19 -1.84 -18.85 2.62
CA ASP A 19 -1.25 -17.55 2.92
C ASP A 19 -2.29 -16.61 3.55
N TRP A 20 -1.87 -15.85 4.57
CA TRP A 20 -2.78 -15.09 5.43
C TRP A 20 -3.49 -13.93 4.73
N SER A 21 -2.81 -13.20 3.85
CA SER A 21 -3.40 -12.06 3.13
C SER A 21 -4.61 -12.48 2.26
N PRO A 22 -4.51 -13.45 1.33
CA PRO A 22 -5.68 -13.87 0.55
C PRO A 22 -6.72 -14.61 1.40
N LEU A 23 -6.31 -15.33 2.45
CA LEU A 23 -7.24 -15.95 3.41
C LEU A 23 -8.13 -14.91 4.12
N LEU A 24 -7.60 -13.75 4.47
CA LEU A 24 -8.40 -12.69 5.11
C LEU A 24 -9.28 -11.94 4.10
N LEU A 25 -8.75 -11.68 2.91
CA LEU A 25 -9.45 -10.86 1.90
C LEU A 25 -10.55 -11.63 1.15
N GLN A 26 -10.36 -12.94 0.95
CA GLN A 26 -11.26 -13.79 0.16
C GLN A 26 -11.51 -13.20 -1.24
N ASP A 27 -12.79 -13.01 -1.62
CA ASP A 27 -13.21 -12.49 -2.91
C ASP A 27 -13.59 -11.00 -2.88
N LEU A 28 -13.30 -10.30 -1.78
CA LEU A 28 -13.59 -8.87 -1.69
C LEU A 28 -12.68 -8.07 -2.64
N PRO A 29 -13.25 -7.17 -3.47
CA PRO A 29 -12.45 -6.20 -4.21
C PRO A 29 -11.66 -5.32 -3.24
N ASN A 30 -10.35 -5.20 -3.45
CA ASN A 30 -9.48 -4.34 -2.66
C ASN A 30 -9.09 -3.12 -3.51
N ILE A 31 -9.74 -1.99 -3.30
CA ILE A 31 -9.42 -0.72 -3.98
C ILE A 31 -8.59 0.13 -3.04
N TYR A 32 -7.41 0.57 -3.47
CA TYR A 32 -6.45 1.17 -2.57
C TYR A 32 -5.88 2.49 -3.12
N PRO A 33 -6.34 3.65 -2.61
CA PRO A 33 -5.68 4.92 -2.84
C PRO A 33 -4.27 4.92 -2.23
N TYR A 34 -3.26 5.24 -3.03
CA TYR A 34 -1.86 5.20 -2.61
C TYR A 34 -1.09 6.44 -3.05
N ILE A 35 -0.03 6.81 -2.32
CA ILE A 35 0.79 7.96 -2.69
C ILE A 35 1.75 7.60 -3.83
N VAL A 36 1.74 8.37 -4.93
CA VAL A 36 2.56 8.10 -6.12
C VAL A 36 4.07 8.02 -5.82
N ALA A 37 4.52 8.68 -4.76
CA ALA A 37 5.91 8.67 -4.34
C ALA A 37 6.35 7.40 -3.61
N ASN A 38 5.43 6.47 -3.26
CA ASN A 38 5.74 5.26 -2.50
C ASN A 38 5.47 3.97 -3.29
N VAL A 39 6.13 3.85 -4.45
CA VAL A 39 5.97 2.74 -5.39
C VAL A 39 6.29 1.38 -4.76
N GLY A 40 7.30 1.30 -3.89
CA GLY A 40 7.75 0.03 -3.31
C GLY A 40 6.68 -0.64 -2.44
N GLU A 41 6.03 0.13 -1.58
CA GLU A 41 4.94 -0.39 -0.76
C GLU A 41 3.65 -0.57 -1.57
N GLY A 42 3.38 0.29 -2.57
CA GLY A 42 2.25 0.14 -3.49
C GLY A 42 2.29 -1.18 -4.26
N ILE A 43 3.48 -1.56 -4.76
CA ILE A 43 3.73 -2.86 -5.40
C ILE A 43 3.46 -4.03 -4.42
N THR A 44 3.82 -3.86 -3.15
CA THR A 44 3.55 -4.87 -2.12
C THR A 44 2.03 -5.05 -1.94
N ALA A 45 1.28 -3.95 -1.88
CA ALA A 45 -0.17 -3.99 -1.81
C ALA A 45 -0.82 -4.63 -3.05
N GLU A 46 -0.29 -4.40 -4.25
CA GLU A 46 -0.76 -5.05 -5.48
C GLU A 46 -0.53 -6.57 -5.45
N TYR A 47 0.70 -7.03 -5.27
CA TYR A 47 1.04 -8.46 -5.39
C TYR A 47 0.61 -9.31 -4.20
N ARG A 48 0.53 -8.74 -2.99
CA ARG A 48 0.20 -9.47 -1.76
C ARG A 48 -1.17 -9.11 -1.19
N GLY A 49 -1.67 -7.92 -1.51
CA GLY A 49 -3.00 -7.47 -1.11
C GLY A 49 -4.08 -7.68 -2.18
N ASN A 50 -3.74 -8.14 -3.39
CA ASN A 50 -4.65 -8.17 -4.55
C ASN A 50 -5.35 -6.82 -4.77
N ALA A 51 -4.59 -5.74 -4.57
CA ALA A 51 -5.10 -4.38 -4.58
C ALA A 51 -5.12 -3.76 -5.98
N LEU A 52 -6.23 -3.12 -6.33
CA LEU A 52 -6.28 -2.13 -7.40
C LEU A 52 -5.76 -0.81 -6.86
N ILE A 53 -4.55 -0.44 -7.26
CA ILE A 53 -3.92 0.83 -6.86
C ILE A 53 -4.51 1.99 -7.66
N ILE A 54 -4.93 3.03 -6.95
CA ILE A 54 -5.32 4.33 -7.52
C ILE A 54 -4.41 5.39 -6.91
N ASP A 55 -3.38 5.79 -7.64
CA ASP A 55 -2.40 6.72 -7.11
C ASP A 55 -2.98 8.14 -6.95
N HIS A 56 -2.54 8.80 -5.89
CA HIS A 56 -2.76 10.22 -5.64
C HIS A 56 -1.42 10.97 -5.58
N LEU A 57 -1.48 12.27 -5.88
CA LEU A 57 -0.34 13.16 -5.82
C LEU A 57 0.23 13.28 -4.39
N THR A 58 1.54 13.47 -4.32
CA THR A 58 2.21 13.98 -3.12
C THR A 58 1.60 15.34 -2.75
N PRO A 59 1.48 15.67 -1.44
CA PRO A 59 1.03 17.00 -1.03
C PRO A 59 1.84 18.11 -1.71
N THR A 60 1.21 19.26 -1.91
CA THR A 60 1.87 20.45 -2.45
C THR A 60 3.08 20.80 -1.58
N LEU A 61 4.23 20.99 -2.22
CA LEU A 61 5.47 21.34 -1.53
C LEU A 61 5.59 22.85 -1.38
N GLU A 62 5.91 23.29 -0.17
CA GLU A 62 6.27 24.67 0.13
C GLU A 62 7.65 24.70 0.81
N ARG A 63 8.36 25.83 0.69
CA ARG A 63 9.59 26.02 1.45
C ARG A 63 9.24 26.20 2.92
N SER A 64 9.94 25.51 3.81
CA SER A 64 9.72 25.60 5.27
C SER A 64 9.80 27.03 5.83
N GLY A 65 10.52 27.93 5.14
CA GLY A 65 10.81 29.28 5.64
C GLY A 65 11.60 29.23 6.95
N LEU A 66 11.61 30.36 7.65
CA LEU A 66 12.08 30.46 9.03
C LEU A 66 10.93 31.03 9.88
N TYR A 67 10.89 30.66 11.16
CA TYR A 67 9.84 31.08 12.08
C TYR A 67 10.43 31.47 13.44
N GLY A 68 9.80 32.41 14.13
CA GLY A 68 10.33 32.97 15.37
C GLY A 68 11.42 34.00 15.11
N GLY A 69 12.59 33.83 15.75
CA GLY A 69 13.76 34.71 15.62
C GLY A 69 14.84 34.19 14.68
N LEU A 70 14.46 33.32 13.74
CA LEU A 70 15.34 32.70 12.74
C LEU A 70 15.00 33.26 11.37
#